data_AF-A0A838KGZ6-F1
#
_entry.id   AF-A0A838KGZ6-F1
#
_cell.length_a   1.000
_cell.length_b   1.000
_cell.length_c   1.000
_cell.angle_alpha   90.00
_cell.angle_beta   90.00
_cell.angle_gamma   90.00
#
_symmetry.space_group_name_H-M   'P 1'
#
loop_
_entity.id
_entity.type
_entity.pdbx_description
1 polymer ?
#
loop_
_entity_poly.entity_id
_entity_poly.type
_entity_poly.pdbx_seq_one_letter_code
_entity_poly.pdbx_strand_id
1 'polypeptide(L)'
;MKSTPLSRANPLALLTIGLFAIVGSLGVRDLRVGLVTVAVVMALGAVLVPRGSHGAWRLLGPMLGAASVALSTWLLAGRDGELAVTAGLRILVLAVPGVWIAPLIDPQRLG
;
A
#
# COMPACT_ATOMS: atom_id res chain seq x y z
N MET A 1 -22.35 -0.09 -11.11
CA MET A 1 -20.98 0.22 -10.61
C MET A 1 -20.79 1.73 -10.58
N LYS A 2 -20.54 2.35 -9.41
CA LYS A 2 -20.21 3.78 -9.35
C LYS A 2 -18.82 3.99 -9.98
N SER A 3 -18.76 4.73 -11.08
CA SER A 3 -17.51 5.15 -11.72
C SER A 3 -16.74 6.08 -10.80
N THR A 4 -15.49 5.72 -10.49
CA THR A 4 -14.57 6.54 -9.70
C THR A 4 -13.48 7.12 -10.61
N PRO A 5 -12.82 8.21 -10.21
CA PRO A 5 -11.78 8.85 -11.03
C PRO A 5 -10.68 7.87 -11.47
N LEU A 6 -10.27 6.93 -10.62
CA LEU A 6 -9.22 5.96 -10.95
C LEU A 6 -9.61 4.97 -12.07
N SER A 7 -10.89 4.57 -12.16
CA SER A 7 -11.35 3.65 -13.21
C SER A 7 -11.31 4.24 -14.63
N ARG A 8 -11.12 5.56 -14.76
CA ARG A 8 -11.00 6.26 -16.05
C ARG A 8 -9.57 6.72 -16.34
N ALA A 9 -8.64 6.50 -15.42
CA ALA A 9 -7.27 6.95 -15.56
C ALA A 9 -6.52 6.18 -16.67
N ASN A 10 -5.49 6.82 -17.22
CA ASN A 10 -4.54 6.19 -18.12
C ASN A 10 -3.77 5.09 -17.36
N PRO A 11 -3.59 3.87 -17.90
CA PRO A 11 -2.81 2.81 -17.23
C PRO A 11 -1.38 3.25 -16.86
N LEU A 12 -0.75 4.14 -17.63
CA LEU A 12 0.55 4.72 -17.26
C LEU A 12 0.48 5.54 -15.97
N ALA A 13 -0.60 6.30 -15.76
CA ALA A 13 -0.80 7.05 -14.53
C ALA A 13 -1.11 6.13 -13.34
N LEU A 14 -1.68 4.95 -13.57
CA LEU A 14 -1.86 3.94 -12.52
C LEU A 14 -0.52 3.29 -12.13
N LEU A 15 0.35 3.03 -13.10
CA LEU A 15 1.70 2.51 -12.85
C LEU A 15 2.57 3.50 -12.06
N THR A 16 2.47 4.80 -12.34
CA THR A 16 3.24 5.80 -11.58
C THR A 16 2.86 5.84 -10.11
N ILE A 17 1.59 5.59 -9.75
CA ILE A 17 1.19 5.48 -8.34
C ILE A 17 1.93 4.30 -7.66
N GLY A 18 2.07 3.17 -8.35
CA GLY A 18 2.88 2.04 -7.87
C GLY A 18 4.35 2.41 -7.69
N LEU A 19 4.93 3.15 -8.64
CA LEU A 19 6.32 3.63 -8.55
C LEU A 19 6.50 4.60 -7.37
N PHE A 20 5.56 5.52 -7.16
CA PHE A 20 5.58 6.45 -6.03
C PHE A 20 5.38 5.72 -4.69
N ALA A 21 4.67 4.61 -4.64
CA ALA A 21 4.55 3.80 -3.43
C ALA A 21 5.90 3.23 -2.98
N ILE A 22 6.79 2.88 -3.93
CA ILE A 22 8.17 2.46 -3.63
C ILE A 22 8.93 3.60 -2.96
N VAL A 23 8.91 4.79 -3.57
CA VAL A 23 9.60 5.97 -3.03
C VAL A 23 9.03 6.37 -1.67
N GLY A 24 7.70 6.34 -1.53
CA GLY A 24 7.01 6.65 -0.27
C GLY A 24 7.35 5.68 0.86
N SER A 25 7.50 4.39 0.55
CA SER A 25 7.92 3.38 1.51
C SER A 25 9.33 3.66 2.07
N LEU A 26 10.27 4.08 1.23
CA LEU A 26 11.63 4.46 1.66
C LEU A 26 11.66 5.71 2.56
N GLY A 27 10.62 6.56 2.46
CA GLY A 27 10.47 7.75 3.29
C GLY A 27 10.02 7.46 4.73
N VAL A 28 9.49 6.28 5.02
CA VAL A 28 9.01 5.92 6.37
C VAL A 28 10.20 5.60 7.27
N ARG A 29 10.77 6.60 7.94
CA ARG A 29 11.97 6.41 8.78
C ARG A 29 11.67 6.13 10.24
N ASP A 30 10.55 6.67 10.72
CA ASP A 30 10.14 6.62 12.12
C ASP A 30 8.68 6.19 12.23
N LEU A 31 8.29 5.73 13.42
CA LEU A 31 6.96 5.21 13.70
C LEU A 31 5.86 6.24 13.37
N ARG A 32 6.06 7.49 13.78
CA ARG A 32 5.11 8.59 13.51
C ARG A 32 4.91 8.80 12.01
N VAL A 33 6.00 8.82 11.23
CA VAL A 33 5.93 8.99 9.77
C VAL A 33 5.21 7.79 9.14
N GLY A 34 5.51 6.58 9.59
CA GLY A 34 4.84 5.36 9.11
C GLY A 34 3.34 5.36 9.35
N LEU A 35 2.91 5.70 10.57
CA LEU A 35 1.49 5.75 10.93
C LEU A 35 0.74 6.81 10.12
N VAL A 36 1.29 8.02 10.00
CA VAL A 36 0.69 9.10 9.21
C VAL A 36 0.61 8.69 7.73
N THR A 37 1.66 8.10 7.18
CA THR A 37 1.70 7.70 5.76
C THR A 37 0.67 6.60 5.49
N VAL A 38 0.59 5.56 6.33
CA VAL A 38 -0.43 4.51 6.19
C VAL A 38 -1.84 5.10 6.32
N ALA A 39 -2.08 5.98 7.29
CA ALA A 39 -3.38 6.63 7.47
C ALA A 39 -3.79 7.44 6.22
N VAL A 40 -2.86 8.21 5.65
CA VAL A 40 -3.08 8.97 4.41
C VAL A 40 -3.35 8.04 3.23
N VAL A 41 -2.56 6.97 3.06
CA VAL A 41 -2.76 5.98 1.99
C VAL A 41 -4.15 5.32 2.12
N MET A 42 -4.55 4.93 3.33
CA MET A 42 -5.87 4.35 3.60
C MET A 42 -7.02 5.33 3.34
N ALA A 43 -6.86 6.60 3.73
CA ALA A 43 -7.83 7.65 3.46
C ALA A 43 -7.98 7.91 1.95
N LEU A 44 -6.86 8.02 1.23
CA LEU A 44 -6.86 8.19 -0.23
C LEU A 44 -7.48 6.98 -0.93
N GLY A 45 -7.14 5.76 -0.50
CA GLY A 45 -7.75 4.53 -0.99
C GLY A 45 -9.27 4.54 -0.82
N ALA A 46 -9.75 4.88 0.38
CA ALA A 46 -11.19 4.93 0.68
C ALA A 46 -11.97 5.96 -0.15
N VAL A 47 -11.32 7.02 -0.62
CA VAL A 47 -11.93 8.09 -1.44
C VAL A 47 -11.81 7.80 -2.94
N LEU A 48 -10.63 7.37 -3.40
CA LEU A 48 -10.30 7.26 -4.81
C LEU A 48 -10.70 5.91 -5.42
N VAL A 49 -10.69 4.84 -4.62
CA VAL A 49 -10.91 3.47 -5.10
C VAL A 49 -12.41 3.16 -5.16
N PRO A 50 -12.92 2.55 -6.26
CA PRO A 50 -14.33 2.23 -6.39
C PRO A 50 -14.81 1.27 -5.30
N ARG A 51 -15.85 1.69 -4.56
CA ARG A 51 -16.55 0.87 -3.56
C ARG A 51 -17.24 -0.29 -4.27
N GLY A 52 -16.70 -1.50 -4.12
CA GLY A 52 -17.23 -2.75 -4.69
C GLY A 52 -16.28 -3.53 -5.59
N SER A 53 -15.17 -2.94 -6.07
CA SER A 53 -14.20 -3.68 -6.92
C SER A 53 -13.07 -4.34 -6.14
N HIS A 54 -13.01 -4.13 -4.81
CA HIS A 54 -11.95 -4.63 -3.94
C HIS A 54 -12.56 -5.17 -2.65
N GLY A 55 -12.67 -6.50 -2.55
CA GLY A 55 -13.00 -7.13 -1.28
C GLY A 55 -11.88 -6.88 -0.27
N ALA A 56 -12.24 -6.54 0.98
CA ALA A 56 -11.29 -6.30 2.06
C ALA A 56 -10.29 -7.46 2.27
N TRP A 57 -10.68 -8.68 1.86
CA TRP A 57 -9.82 -9.87 1.86
C TRP A 57 -8.52 -9.70 1.06
N ARG A 58 -8.49 -8.85 0.02
CA ARG A 58 -7.26 -8.62 -0.77
C ARG A 58 -6.16 -7.92 0.03
N LEU A 59 -6.52 -7.25 1.14
CA LEU A 59 -5.55 -6.64 2.06
C LEU A 59 -4.86 -7.67 2.95
N LEU A 60 -5.36 -8.92 3.02
CA LEU A 60 -4.73 -9.97 3.82
C LEU A 60 -3.29 -10.24 3.37
N GLY A 61 -3.02 -10.24 2.06
CA GLY A 61 -1.66 -10.44 1.53
C GLY A 61 -0.67 -9.40 2.07
N PRO A 62 -0.90 -8.09 1.85
CA PRO A 62 -0.08 -7.02 2.43
C PRO A 62 0.03 -7.09 3.96
N MET A 63 -1.07 -7.40 4.66
CA MET A 63 -1.07 -7.51 6.12
C MET A 63 -0.18 -8.66 6.61
N LEU A 64 -0.26 -9.83 5.98
CA LEU A 64 0.59 -10.97 6.31
C LEU A 64 2.06 -10.67 6.01
N GLY A 65 2.35 -10.03 4.88
CA GLY A 65 3.71 -9.59 4.54
C GLY A 65 4.27 -8.61 5.57
N ALA A 66 3.48 -7.60 5.95
CA ALA A 66 3.87 -6.62 6.96
C ALA A 66 4.07 -7.26 8.34
N ALA A 67 3.18 -8.16 8.77
CA ALA A 67 3.31 -8.87 10.04
C ALA A 67 4.53 -9.79 10.06
N SER A 68 4.80 -10.50 8.96
CA SER A 68 5.97 -11.37 8.82
C SER A 68 7.28 -10.58 8.91
N VAL A 69 7.36 -9.43 8.23
CA VAL A 69 8.53 -8.54 8.31
C VAL A 69 8.67 -7.96 9.71
N ALA A 70 7.59 -7.42 10.29
CA ALA A 70 7.63 -6.87 11.65
C ALA A 70 8.07 -7.91 12.68
N LEU A 71 7.57 -9.15 12.61
CA LEU A 71 7.97 -10.23 13.50
C LEU A 71 9.45 -10.59 13.32
N SER A 72 9.91 -10.70 12.07
CA SER A 72 11.31 -11.01 11.77
C SER A 72 12.23 -9.91 12.29
N THR A 73 11.87 -8.65 12.06
CA THR A 73 12.60 -7.49 12.55
C THR A 73 12.60 -7.44 14.07
N TRP A 74 11.48 -7.72 14.74
CA TRP A 74 11.41 -7.77 16.20
C TRP A 74 12.35 -8.83 16.79
N LEU A 75 12.40 -10.02 16.19
CA LEU A 75 13.29 -11.09 16.63
C LEU A 75 14.77 -10.75 16.42
N LEU A 76 15.10 -10.10 15.29
CA LEU A 76 16.49 -9.79 14.91
C LEU A 76 17.02 -8.51 15.57
N ALA A 77 16.17 -7.53 15.87
CA ALA A 77 16.53 -6.24 16.43
C ALA A 77 16.52 -6.22 17.97
N GLY A 78 16.70 -7.38 18.62
CA GLY A 78 16.72 -7.45 20.08
C GLY A 78 15.40 -7.07 20.76
N ARG A 79 14.27 -7.32 20.08
CA ARG A 79 12.90 -6.99 20.53
C ARG A 79 12.56 -5.50 20.57
N ASP A 80 13.27 -4.68 19.81
CA ASP A 80 12.86 -3.28 19.57
C ASP A 80 11.51 -3.24 18.83
N GLY A 81 10.46 -2.85 19.56
CA GLY A 81 9.10 -2.79 19.03
C GLY A 81 8.88 -1.63 18.06
N GLU A 82 9.55 -0.49 18.28
CA GLU A 82 9.37 0.68 17.43
C GLU A 82 9.96 0.42 16.04
N LEU A 83 11.16 -0.14 16.00
CA LEU A 83 11.84 -0.50 14.75
C LEU A 83 11.06 -1.59 13.99
N ALA A 84 10.58 -2.61 14.70
CA ALA A 84 9.76 -3.68 14.13
C ALA A 84 8.46 -3.18 13.50
N VAL A 85 7.70 -2.35 14.22
CA VAL A 85 6.44 -1.79 13.70
C VAL A 85 6.72 -0.85 12.53
N THR A 86 7.76 -0.03 12.60
CA THR A 86 8.16 0.85 11.49
C THR A 86 8.50 0.06 10.23
N ALA A 87 9.20 -1.06 10.36
CA ALA A 87 9.48 -1.97 9.25
C ALA A 87 8.19 -2.58 8.66
N GLY A 88 7.25 -3.01 9.49
CA GLY A 88 5.94 -3.48 9.03
C GLY A 88 5.14 -2.39 8.29
N LEU A 89 5.11 -1.17 8.81
CA LEU A 89 4.41 -0.03 8.20
C LEU A 89 4.99 0.31 6.81
N ARG A 90 6.31 0.22 6.61
CA ARG A 90 6.94 0.37 5.28
C ARG A 90 6.35 -0.58 4.24
N ILE A 91 6.14 -1.83 4.63
CA ILE A 91 5.57 -2.86 3.74
C ILE A 91 4.12 -2.53 3.39
N LEU A 92 3.33 -2.04 4.36
CA LEU A 92 1.96 -1.61 4.07
C LEU A 92 1.92 -0.44 3.08
N VAL A 93 2.74 0.59 3.30
CA VAL A 93 2.84 1.74 2.36
C VAL A 93 3.23 1.28 0.96
N LEU A 94 4.11 0.29 0.84
CA LEU A 94 4.55 -0.27 -0.43
C LEU A 94 3.45 -1.09 -1.13
N ALA A 95 2.84 -2.03 -0.41
CA ALA A 95 2.03 -3.08 -1.02
C ALA A 95 0.55 -2.72 -1.17
N VAL A 96 0.00 -1.91 -0.26
CA VAL A 96 -1.43 -1.57 -0.24
C VAL A 96 -1.89 -0.84 -1.51
N PRO A 97 -1.17 0.18 -2.03
CA PRO A 97 -1.56 0.83 -3.28
C PRO A 97 -1.63 -0.15 -4.46
N GLY A 98 -0.69 -1.11 -4.51
CA GLY A 98 -0.66 -2.14 -5.55
C GLY A 98 -1.93 -2.99 -5.58
N VAL A 99 -2.44 -3.38 -4.39
CA VAL A 99 -3.68 -4.17 -4.29
C VAL A 99 -4.91 -3.43 -4.84
N TRP A 100 -4.97 -2.11 -4.69
CA TRP A 100 -6.10 -1.31 -5.18
C TRP A 100 -6.00 -0.95 -6.66
N ILE A 101 -4.79 -0.88 -7.19
CA ILE A 101 -4.55 -0.36 -8.53
C ILE A 101 -4.37 -1.48 -9.55
N ALA A 102 -3.74 -2.59 -9.17
CA ALA A 102 -3.53 -3.72 -10.07
C ALA A 102 -4.81 -4.19 -10.79
N PRO A 103 -5.99 -4.24 -10.15
CA PRO A 103 -7.23 -4.65 -10.83
C PRO A 103 -7.79 -3.60 -11.81
N LEU A 104 -7.28 -2.36 -11.78
CA LEU A 104 -7.69 -1.26 -12.64
C LEU A 104 -6.79 -1.11 -13.88
N ILE A 105 -5.64 -1.80 -13.90
CA ILE A 105 -4.72 -1.75 -15.03
C ILE A 105 -5.23 -2.73 -16.10
N ASP A 106 -5.62 -2.17 -17.25
CA ASP A 106 -5.90 -2.95 -18.45
C ASP A 106 -4.61 -3.07 -19.29
N PRO A 107 -4.00 -4.27 -19.38
CA PRO A 107 -2.75 -4.45 -20.09
C PRO A 107 -2.89 -4.19 -21.61
N GLN A 108 -4.08 -4.35 -22.19
CA GLN A 108 -4.28 -4.08 -23.63
C GLN A 108 -4.18 -2.59 -23.98
N ARG A 109 -4.20 -1.71 -22.98
CA ARG A 109 -4.06 -0.26 -23.14
C ARG A 109 -2.63 0.24 -22.94
N LEU A 110 -1.66 -0.64 -22.66
CA LEU A 110 -0.25 -0.28 -22.45
C LEU A 110 0.54 -0.11 -23.77
N GLY A 111 -0.05 -0.50 -24.91
CA GLY A 111 0.59 -0.48 -26.23
C GLY A 111 0.47 -1.81 -26.93
#